data_AF-A0A0T0PXB8-F1
#
_entry.id   AF-A0A0T0PXB8-F1
#
_cell.length_a   1.000
_cell.length_b   1.000
_cell.length_c   1.000
_cell.angle_alpha   90.00
_cell.angle_beta   90.00
_cell.angle_gamma   90.00
#
_symmetry.space_group_name_H-M   'P 1'
#
loop_
_entity.id
_entity.type
_entity.pdbx_description
1 polymer ?
#
loop_
_entity_poly.entity_id
_entity_poly.type
_entity_poly.pdbx_seq_one_letter_code
_entity_poly.pdbx_strand_id
1 'polypeptide(L)'
;MKNMTDGLEIVASIARGRDYWELRAGDVQDWVSTLPRSATQERISRIEWVGNAWDGRSDIRVGSEDERTVMLSAPEITQLLGELHRGILALRIAGVAPPMPDSVRTCCLSTADQIALVIDFDFGDFILPLCVDHRRYWVTEKPTVDEIAGGMLDILAHADRVRGRIAKREAGLRRALEETAAKIGRGTAPLWLRMEPLPHYGRPKDIAELRYVMLMVALNRGLVWAPTGDERIRTVREIRSHYGYHHREHRSRATALANLQSAGSQGLISEVALAIVRERGLDPREVLRQAVAAGAEDFRGGVQFDRNGKRETLHYQDGVLVALLEFEGGVYSDNALSLWGSYPETLALGATGRKLSDFVDHPAFVSAELVATGAESRQGALDIFHDGKPIPVEAAVTHDLPQALAA
;
A
#
# COMPACT_ATOMS: atom_id res chain seq x y z
N MET A 1 20.75 -3.62 8.79
CA MET A 1 19.57 -3.64 9.67
C MET A 1 19.32 -5.07 10.10
N LYS A 2 19.00 -5.34 11.37
CA LYS A 2 18.48 -6.66 11.78
C LYS A 2 17.28 -6.99 10.88
N ASN A 3 17.19 -8.20 10.35
CA ASN A 3 16.01 -8.68 9.63
C ASN A 3 14.83 -8.64 10.59
N MET A 4 14.05 -7.55 10.58
CA MET A 4 12.80 -7.47 11.35
C MET A 4 11.89 -8.57 10.81
N THR A 5 11.38 -9.41 11.71
CA THR A 5 10.75 -10.67 11.33
C THR A 5 9.27 -10.51 11.00
N ASP A 6 8.61 -9.47 11.52
CA ASP A 6 7.23 -9.14 11.18
C ASP A 6 6.83 -7.66 11.40
N GLY A 7 5.60 -7.32 11.03
CA GLY A 7 5.07 -5.96 11.13
C GLY A 7 4.91 -5.43 12.57
N LEU A 8 4.76 -6.29 13.58
CA LEU A 8 4.71 -5.84 14.99
C LEU A 8 6.08 -5.33 15.43
N GLU A 9 7.15 -6.06 15.08
CA GLU A 9 8.52 -5.62 15.35
C GLU A 9 8.88 -4.33 14.60
N ILE A 10 8.41 -4.19 13.35
CA ILE A 10 8.57 -2.97 12.56
C ILE A 10 7.94 -1.78 13.29
N VAL A 11 6.66 -1.88 13.65
CA VAL A 11 5.93 -0.79 14.34
C VAL A 11 6.56 -0.46 15.68
N ALA A 12 6.91 -1.47 16.49
CA ALA A 12 7.57 -1.26 17.77
C ALA A 12 8.93 -0.55 17.60
N SER A 13 9.70 -0.92 16.57
CA SER A 13 11.00 -0.31 16.29
C SER A 13 10.88 1.17 15.88
N ILE A 14 9.90 1.53 15.05
CA ILE A 14 9.71 2.94 14.65
C ILE A 14 9.07 3.77 15.77
N ALA A 15 8.22 3.15 16.61
CA ALA A 15 7.59 3.85 17.73
C ALA A 15 8.58 4.19 18.85
N ARG A 16 9.66 3.41 19.00
CA ARG A 16 10.74 3.65 19.99
C ARG A 16 10.20 3.78 21.42
N GLY A 17 9.22 2.95 21.77
CA GLY A 17 8.59 2.91 23.10
C GLY A 17 7.36 3.81 23.27
N ARG A 18 7.00 4.61 22.25
CA ARG A 18 5.69 5.29 22.16
C ARG A 18 4.60 4.33 21.72
N ASP A 19 3.35 4.74 21.88
CA ASP A 19 2.24 4.06 21.23
C ASP A 19 2.25 4.31 19.72
N TYR A 20 1.74 3.37 18.92
CA TYR A 20 1.72 3.51 17.45
C TYR A 20 0.95 4.75 16.99
N TRP A 21 -0.08 5.18 17.73
CA TRP A 21 -0.91 6.33 17.36
C TRP A 21 -0.20 7.67 17.62
N GLU A 22 0.89 7.66 18.39
CA GLU A 22 1.79 8.81 18.64
C GLU A 22 2.93 8.89 17.61
N LEU A 23 2.97 7.97 16.64
CA LEU A 23 3.91 8.07 15.53
C LEU A 23 3.72 9.39 14.80
N ARG A 24 4.85 9.97 14.40
CA ARG A 24 4.94 11.17 13.58
C ARG A 24 5.18 10.75 12.14
N ALA A 25 4.89 11.64 11.19
CA ALA A 25 5.11 11.36 9.78
C ALA A 25 6.56 10.89 9.53
N GLY A 26 7.55 11.60 10.09
CA GLY A 26 8.97 11.25 9.95
C GLY A 26 9.30 9.81 10.39
N ASP A 27 8.69 9.31 11.46
CA ASP A 27 8.92 7.94 11.93
C ASP A 27 8.48 6.90 10.88
N VAL A 28 7.33 7.14 10.26
CA VAL A 28 6.77 6.26 9.23
C VAL A 28 7.58 6.38 7.94
N GLN A 29 7.98 7.60 7.58
CA GLN A 29 8.74 7.87 6.37
C GLN A 29 10.13 7.27 6.37
N ASP A 30 10.84 7.35 7.49
CA ASP A 30 12.15 6.74 7.64
C ASP A 30 12.07 5.26 7.28
N TRP A 31 11.05 4.54 7.78
CA TRP A 31 10.83 3.15 7.41
C TRP A 31 10.41 2.98 5.94
N VAL A 32 9.46 3.77 5.46
CA VAL A 32 8.98 3.67 4.06
C VAL A 32 10.10 3.92 3.06
N SER A 33 11.06 4.80 3.36
CA SER A 33 12.24 5.05 2.52
C SER A 33 13.15 3.83 2.36
N THR A 34 13.04 2.85 3.26
CA THR A 34 13.78 1.57 3.17
C THR A 34 13.06 0.51 2.35
N LEU A 35 11.80 0.76 1.97
CA LEU A 35 10.97 -0.19 1.23
C LEU A 35 11.26 -0.07 -0.28
N PRO A 36 11.08 -1.18 -1.04
CA PRO A 36 11.10 -1.11 -2.50
C PRO A 36 9.99 -0.18 -3.01
N ARG A 37 10.23 0.47 -4.14
CA ARG A 37 9.32 1.47 -4.73
C ARG A 37 7.92 0.91 -4.97
N SER A 38 7.82 -0.35 -5.38
CA SER A 38 6.54 -1.01 -5.61
C SER A 38 5.67 -1.16 -4.35
N ALA A 39 6.28 -1.24 -3.16
CA ALA A 39 5.55 -1.34 -1.89
C ALA A 39 4.72 -0.09 -1.58
N THR A 40 5.07 1.06 -2.19
CA THR A 40 4.33 2.31 -2.01
C THR A 40 3.38 2.59 -3.18
N GLN A 41 3.37 1.80 -4.26
CA GLN A 41 2.67 2.15 -5.52
C GLN A 41 1.39 1.35 -5.82
N GLU A 42 1.08 0.25 -5.11
CA GLU A 42 0.01 -0.70 -5.50
C GLU A 42 -1.38 -0.06 -5.71
N ARG A 43 -1.71 1.03 -4.99
CA ARG A 43 -2.87 1.92 -5.22
C ARG A 43 -2.53 3.28 -4.61
N ILE A 44 -2.54 4.37 -5.41
CA ILE A 44 -2.27 5.79 -5.05
C ILE A 44 -1.75 5.94 -3.61
N SER A 45 -0.44 6.09 -3.47
CA SER A 45 0.26 5.78 -2.23
C SER A 45 -0.41 6.43 -1.02
N ARG A 46 -1.06 5.62 -0.17
CA ARG A 46 -1.68 6.14 1.07
C ARG A 46 -0.65 6.76 2.02
N ILE A 47 0.63 6.55 1.76
CA ILE A 47 1.70 7.26 2.44
C ILE A 47 1.74 8.76 2.12
N GLU A 48 1.25 9.18 0.96
CA GLU A 48 1.11 10.59 0.59
C GLU A 48 0.14 11.33 1.54
N TRP A 49 -0.80 10.61 2.16
CA TRP A 49 -1.71 11.14 3.17
C TRP A 49 -1.08 11.22 4.57
N VAL A 50 -0.12 10.34 4.88
CA VAL A 50 0.75 10.50 6.06
C VAL A 50 1.64 11.72 5.85
N GLY A 51 2.21 11.86 4.65
CA GLY A 51 2.96 13.04 4.24
C GLY A 51 4.43 13.05 4.67
N ASN A 52 5.13 14.11 4.27
CA ASN A 52 6.54 14.34 4.56
C ASN A 52 6.77 15.24 5.76
N ALA A 53 7.57 14.78 6.74
CA ALA A 53 7.98 15.65 7.84
C ALA A 53 8.75 16.85 7.28
N TRP A 54 8.45 18.03 7.81
CA TRP A 54 9.18 19.24 7.46
C TRP A 54 10.57 19.19 8.09
N ASP A 55 11.60 19.55 7.31
CA ASP A 55 12.99 19.59 7.76
C ASP A 55 13.32 20.81 8.66
N GLY A 56 12.33 21.67 8.91
CA GLY A 56 12.46 22.88 9.72
C GLY A 56 13.08 24.06 8.98
N ARG A 57 13.38 23.93 7.67
CA ARG A 57 14.18 24.91 6.93
C ARG A 57 13.75 25.14 5.48
N SER A 58 13.06 24.19 4.88
CA SER A 58 12.56 24.25 3.51
C SER A 58 11.31 25.11 3.40
N ASP A 59 11.19 25.80 2.26
CA ASP A 59 9.93 26.44 1.89
C ASP A 59 8.93 25.36 1.45
N ILE A 60 7.65 25.57 1.77
CA ILE A 60 6.58 24.63 1.43
C ILE A 60 5.68 25.21 0.35
N ARG A 61 5.54 24.41 -0.71
CA ARG A 61 4.63 24.63 -1.83
C ARG A 61 3.26 24.03 -1.49
N VAL A 62 2.24 24.86 -1.25
CA VAL A 62 0.85 24.43 -0.98
C VAL A 62 0.00 24.58 -2.24
N GLY A 63 -0.70 23.52 -2.66
CA GLY A 63 -1.53 23.46 -3.87
C GLY A 63 -1.01 22.52 -4.95
N SER A 64 -1.52 22.65 -6.17
CA SER A 64 -1.09 21.88 -7.34
C SER A 64 -0.07 22.66 -8.20
N GLU A 65 0.63 21.95 -9.08
CA GLU A 65 1.63 22.54 -10.01
C GLU A 65 0.99 23.52 -11.00
N ASP A 66 -0.28 23.28 -11.36
CA ASP A 66 -1.02 23.94 -12.43
C ASP A 66 -1.60 25.32 -12.02
N GLU A 67 -0.73 26.26 -11.67
CA GLU A 67 -1.00 27.71 -11.60
C GLU A 67 -1.60 28.29 -10.31
N ARG A 68 -1.89 27.50 -9.25
CA ARG A 68 -2.50 28.05 -8.00
C ARG A 68 -1.86 27.52 -6.74
N THR A 69 -0.62 27.94 -6.57
CA THR A 69 0.21 27.57 -5.45
C THR A 69 0.41 28.73 -4.50
N VAL A 70 0.29 28.48 -3.19
CA VAL A 70 0.82 29.38 -2.17
C VAL A 70 2.16 28.86 -1.68
N MET A 71 3.18 29.71 -1.80
CA MET A 71 4.48 29.47 -1.18
C MET A 71 4.45 29.96 0.27
N LEU A 72 4.74 29.06 1.21
CA LEU A 72 5.02 29.42 2.60
C LEU A 72 6.52 29.26 2.83
N SER A 73 7.19 30.37 3.07
CA SER A 73 8.62 30.36 3.36
C SER A 73 8.91 29.78 4.75
N ALA A 74 10.09 29.20 4.94
CA ALA A 74 10.49 28.66 6.24
C ALA A 74 10.40 29.69 7.40
N PRO A 75 10.73 30.99 7.21
CA PRO A 75 10.49 32.02 8.22
C PRO A 75 9.01 32.22 8.55
N GLU A 76 8.11 32.21 7.55
CA GLU A 76 6.66 32.31 7.77
C GLU A 76 6.13 31.11 8.56
N ILE A 77 6.60 29.90 8.26
CA ILE A 77 6.22 28.68 8.98
C ILE A 77 6.73 28.75 10.43
N THR A 78 7.97 29.19 10.64
CA THR A 78 8.55 29.36 11.98
C THR A 78 7.78 30.41 12.78
N GLN A 79 7.42 31.53 12.13
CA GLN A 79 6.58 32.57 12.74
C GLN A 79 5.21 32.01 13.14
N LEU A 80 4.57 31.24 12.25
CA LEU A 80 3.29 30.59 12.51
C LEU A 80 3.35 29.69 13.75
N LEU A 81 4.38 28.84 13.86
CA LEU A 81 4.57 27.99 15.05
C LEU A 81 4.76 28.84 16.33
N GLY A 82 5.47 29.96 16.23
CA GLY A 82 5.64 30.91 17.33
C GLY A 82 4.32 31.57 17.78
N GLU A 83 3.49 32.02 16.84
CA GLU A 83 2.17 32.59 17.15
C GLU A 83 1.25 31.53 17.76
N LEU A 84 1.23 30.32 17.21
CA LEU A 84 0.44 29.20 17.74
C LEU A 84 0.87 28.83 19.16
N HIS A 85 2.19 28.76 19.43
CA HIS A 85 2.72 28.52 20.76
C HIS A 85 2.22 29.57 21.76
N ARG A 86 2.35 30.87 21.43
CA ARG A 86 1.86 31.96 22.29
C ARG A 86 0.35 31.92 22.50
N GLY A 87 -0.40 31.66 21.43
CA GLY A 87 -1.85 31.58 21.46
C GLY A 87 -2.37 30.42 22.33
N ILE A 88 -1.77 29.23 22.21
CA ILE A 88 -2.12 28.06 23.03
C ILE A 88 -1.90 28.36 24.52
N LEU A 89 -0.76 28.99 24.87
CA LEU A 89 -0.47 29.39 26.24
C LEU A 89 -1.47 30.45 26.76
N ALA A 90 -1.81 31.43 25.92
CA ALA A 90 -2.77 32.48 26.28
C ALA A 90 -4.19 31.94 26.50
N LEU A 91 -4.62 31.00 25.65
CA LEU A 91 -5.92 30.34 25.74
C LEU A 91 -6.00 29.31 26.88
N ARG A 92 -4.86 28.94 27.48
CA ARG A 92 -4.75 27.94 28.55
C ARG A 92 -5.38 26.59 28.16
N ILE A 93 -5.18 26.17 26.91
CA ILE A 93 -5.74 24.91 26.41
C ILE A 93 -5.04 23.76 27.14
N ALA A 94 -5.79 23.03 27.97
CA ALA A 94 -5.21 22.07 28.89
C ALA A 94 -4.64 20.85 28.16
N GLY A 95 -3.36 20.52 28.41
CA GLY A 95 -2.74 19.30 27.91
C GLY A 95 -2.42 19.29 26.40
N VAL A 96 -2.56 20.42 25.70
CA VAL A 96 -2.07 20.54 24.33
C VAL A 96 -0.58 20.86 24.33
N ALA A 97 0.22 19.98 23.75
CA ALA A 97 1.64 20.25 23.54
C ALA A 97 1.80 21.37 22.49
N PRO A 98 2.69 22.35 22.73
CA PRO A 98 2.97 23.35 21.71
C PRO A 98 3.53 22.71 20.43
N PRO A 99 3.10 23.18 19.25
CA PRO A 99 3.61 22.64 17.99
C PRO A 99 5.10 22.97 17.83
N MET A 100 5.86 21.98 17.39
CA MET A 100 7.28 22.06 17.12
C MET A 100 7.53 21.78 15.62
N PRO A 101 8.74 22.02 15.09
CA PRO A 101 9.02 21.74 13.68
C PRO A 101 8.70 20.30 13.27
N ASP A 102 8.90 19.33 14.17
CA ASP A 102 8.57 17.91 13.96
C ASP A 102 7.07 17.57 14.02
N SER A 103 6.23 18.54 14.39
CA SER A 103 4.76 18.48 14.27
C SER A 103 4.28 18.87 12.86
N VAL A 104 5.16 19.45 12.04
CA VAL A 104 4.82 19.94 10.71
C VAL A 104 5.11 18.87 9.66
N ARG A 105 4.17 18.69 8.73
CA ARG A 105 4.31 17.78 7.59
C ARG A 105 3.60 18.29 6.35
N THR A 106 4.02 17.84 5.18
CA THR A 106 3.32 18.09 3.90
C THR A 106 2.60 16.83 3.46
N CYS A 107 1.30 16.90 3.20
CA CYS A 107 0.56 15.73 2.74
C CYS A 107 -0.41 16.08 1.61
N CYS A 108 -0.87 15.07 0.89
CA CYS A 108 -1.89 15.24 -0.13
C CYS A 108 -3.28 15.30 0.51
N LEU A 109 -4.15 16.18 0.02
CA LEU A 109 -5.56 16.29 0.42
C LEU A 109 -6.45 15.83 -0.74
N SER A 110 -7.14 14.70 -0.61
CA SER A 110 -8.13 14.14 -1.55
C SER A 110 -7.63 13.60 -2.90
N THR A 111 -6.63 14.21 -3.52
CA THR A 111 -5.92 13.72 -4.73
C THR A 111 -4.41 13.93 -4.54
N ALA A 112 -3.59 13.12 -5.23
CA ALA A 112 -2.12 13.16 -5.11
C ALA A 112 -1.52 14.53 -5.44
N ASP A 113 -2.23 15.38 -6.21
CA ASP A 113 -1.69 16.65 -6.71
C ASP A 113 -2.03 17.85 -5.81
N GLN A 114 -2.72 17.67 -4.69
CA GLN A 114 -3.11 18.77 -3.78
C GLN A 114 -2.29 18.73 -2.49
N ILE A 115 -1.11 19.35 -2.50
CA ILE A 115 -0.24 19.43 -1.32
C ILE A 115 -0.79 20.42 -0.30
N ALA A 116 -0.81 20.04 0.97
CA ALA A 116 -1.10 20.91 2.09
C ALA A 116 0.02 20.87 3.14
N LEU A 117 0.22 22.01 3.81
CA LEU A 117 0.99 22.06 5.04
C LEU A 117 0.07 21.66 6.19
N VAL A 118 0.44 20.65 6.96
CA VAL A 118 -0.29 20.16 8.12
C VAL A 118 0.54 20.33 9.37
N ILE A 119 -0.09 20.79 10.45
CA ILE A 119 0.45 20.83 11.80
C ILE A 119 -0.37 19.86 12.64
N ASP A 120 0.28 18.80 13.12
CA ASP A 120 -0.32 17.82 14.03
C ASP A 120 -0.25 18.35 15.47
N PHE A 121 -1.39 18.72 16.06
CA PHE A 121 -1.48 19.20 17.44
C PHE A 121 -1.79 18.06 18.39
N ASP A 122 -0.90 17.80 19.34
CA ASP A 122 -1.04 16.71 20.31
C ASP A 122 -1.79 17.18 21.56
N PHE A 123 -2.97 16.61 21.80
CA PHE A 123 -3.77 16.81 23.01
C PHE A 123 -3.41 15.79 24.11
N GLY A 124 -2.60 14.77 23.82
CA GLY A 124 -2.24 13.66 24.70
C GLY A 124 -3.23 12.48 24.67
N ASP A 125 -4.50 12.71 24.37
CA ASP A 125 -5.51 11.66 24.11
C ASP A 125 -5.83 11.52 22.62
N PHE A 126 -5.60 12.56 21.82
CA PHE A 126 -5.67 12.52 20.37
C PHE A 126 -4.76 13.54 19.71
N ILE A 127 -4.53 13.36 18.42
CA ILE A 127 -3.77 14.30 17.61
C ILE A 127 -4.72 14.92 16.58
N LEU A 128 -4.82 16.25 16.62
CA LEU A 128 -5.66 17.03 15.72
C LEU A 128 -4.79 17.65 14.61
N PRO A 129 -4.86 17.14 13.37
CA PRO A 129 -4.19 17.76 12.24
C PRO A 129 -4.99 18.97 11.75
N LEU A 130 -4.36 20.14 11.75
CA LEU A 130 -4.89 21.33 11.08
C LEU A 130 -4.01 21.69 9.89
N CYS A 131 -4.58 22.23 8.82
CA CYS A 131 -3.84 22.49 7.61
C CYS A 131 -3.99 23.90 7.02
N VAL A 132 -2.97 24.24 6.24
CA VAL A 132 -3.01 25.27 5.22
C VAL A 132 -3.11 24.55 3.88
N ASP A 133 -4.23 24.74 3.19
CA ASP A 133 -4.45 24.25 1.84
C ASP A 133 -4.68 25.41 0.86
N HIS A 134 -4.71 25.10 -0.44
CA HIS A 134 -4.83 26.09 -1.50
C HIS A 134 -6.28 26.51 -1.84
N ARG A 135 -7.31 25.83 -1.30
CA ARG A 135 -8.70 25.96 -1.80
C ARG A 135 -9.31 27.32 -1.46
N ARG A 136 -8.98 27.91 -0.32
CA ARG A 136 -9.43 29.27 0.03
C ARG A 136 -8.79 30.34 -0.86
N TYR A 137 -7.60 30.08 -1.41
CA TYR A 137 -6.84 31.02 -2.23
C TYR A 137 -7.31 31.10 -3.67
N TRP A 138 -8.31 30.30 -4.04
CA TRP A 138 -8.96 30.40 -5.35
C TRP A 138 -9.74 31.71 -5.52
N VAL A 139 -10.10 32.37 -4.42
CA VAL A 139 -11.05 33.50 -4.41
C VAL A 139 -10.59 34.68 -3.56
N THR A 140 -9.51 34.52 -2.79
CA THR A 140 -8.99 35.56 -1.88
C THR A 140 -7.47 35.67 -1.98
N GLU A 141 -6.92 36.79 -1.54
CA GLU A 141 -5.47 36.95 -1.38
C GLU A 141 -4.89 35.91 -0.40
N LYS A 142 -3.57 35.71 -0.47
CA LYS A 142 -2.83 34.85 0.48
C LYS A 142 -3.04 35.42 1.89
N PRO A 143 -3.55 34.62 2.86
CA PRO A 143 -3.75 35.08 4.22
C PRO A 143 -2.41 35.33 4.89
N THR A 144 -2.43 36.28 5.81
CA THR A 144 -1.30 36.55 6.70
C THR A 144 -1.09 35.39 7.68
N VAL A 145 0.12 35.29 8.24
CA VAL A 145 0.45 34.31 9.28
C VAL A 145 -0.51 34.43 10.47
N ASP A 146 -0.87 35.66 10.86
CA ASP A 146 -1.76 35.94 11.99
C ASP A 146 -3.19 35.42 11.73
N GLU A 147 -3.70 35.57 10.50
CA GLU A 147 -5.01 35.04 10.12
C GLU A 147 -5.03 33.50 10.13
N ILE A 148 -3.95 32.86 9.67
CA ILE A 148 -3.80 31.40 9.73
C ILE A 148 -3.78 30.94 11.19
N ALA A 149 -2.94 31.58 12.02
CA ALA A 149 -2.79 31.27 13.43
C ALA A 149 -4.11 31.44 14.18
N GLY A 150 -4.81 32.56 13.99
CA GLY A 150 -6.10 32.84 14.62
C GLY A 150 -7.15 31.77 14.28
N GLY A 151 -7.28 31.39 13.00
CA GLY A 151 -8.20 30.34 12.58
C GLY A 151 -7.88 28.97 13.19
N MET A 152 -6.60 28.59 13.25
CA MET A 152 -6.19 27.36 13.92
C MET A 152 -6.45 27.39 15.43
N LEU A 153 -6.18 28.51 16.10
CA LEU A 153 -6.43 28.67 17.54
C LEU A 153 -7.93 28.59 17.88
N ASP A 154 -8.80 29.16 17.04
CA ASP A 154 -10.26 29.03 17.19
C ASP A 154 -10.71 27.57 17.12
N ILE A 155 -10.14 26.81 16.18
CA ILE A 155 -10.40 25.37 16.04
C ILE A 155 -9.89 24.59 17.27
N LEU A 156 -8.67 24.88 17.74
CA LEU A 156 -8.10 24.26 18.94
C LEU A 156 -8.93 24.54 20.20
N ALA A 157 -9.37 25.78 20.39
CA ALA A 157 -10.23 26.16 21.51
C ALA A 157 -11.60 25.47 21.45
N HIS A 158 -12.11 25.17 20.25
CA HIS A 158 -13.30 24.34 20.11
C HIS A 158 -13.03 22.87 20.42
N ALA A 159 -11.94 22.31 19.88
CA ALA A 159 -11.54 20.93 20.11
C ALA A 159 -11.39 20.62 21.60
N ASP A 160 -10.81 21.54 22.38
CA ASP A 160 -10.71 21.42 23.85
C ASP A 160 -12.09 21.37 24.54
N ARG A 161 -13.03 22.22 24.11
CA ARG A 161 -14.41 22.20 24.64
C ARG A 161 -15.14 20.90 24.36
N VAL A 162 -14.82 20.21 23.25
CA VAL A 162 -15.44 18.92 22.88
C VAL A 162 -14.50 17.72 23.06
N ARG A 163 -13.39 17.90 23.78
CA ARG A 163 -12.27 16.95 23.89
C ARG A 163 -12.72 15.55 24.23
N GLY A 164 -13.56 15.40 25.25
CA GLY A 164 -14.07 14.09 25.70
C GLY A 164 -14.84 13.33 24.61
N ARG A 165 -15.53 14.02 23.69
CA ARG A 165 -16.22 13.38 22.56
C ARG A 165 -15.23 12.89 21.51
N ILE A 166 -14.21 13.69 21.19
CA ILE A 166 -13.17 13.34 20.21
C ILE A 166 -12.34 12.17 20.74
N ALA A 167 -11.84 12.29 21.97
CA ALA A 167 -11.04 11.26 22.64
C ALA A 167 -11.78 9.91 22.72
N LYS A 168 -13.08 9.92 23.04
CA LYS A 168 -13.89 8.70 23.05
C LYS A 168 -14.00 8.05 21.67
N ARG A 169 -14.13 8.85 20.60
CA ARG A 169 -14.16 8.36 19.22
C ARG A 169 -12.82 7.76 18.83
N GLU A 170 -11.74 8.48 19.09
CA GLU A 170 -10.35 8.07 18.87
C GLU A 170 -10.03 6.74 19.55
N ALA A 171 -10.28 6.63 20.86
CA ALA A 171 -10.07 5.38 21.60
C ALA A 171 -10.87 4.19 21.02
N GLY A 172 -12.10 4.44 20.57
CA GLY A 172 -12.93 3.43 19.92
C GLY A 172 -12.35 2.95 18.58
N LEU A 173 -11.87 3.87 17.74
CA LEU A 173 -11.27 3.56 16.46
C LEU A 173 -9.90 2.87 16.63
N ARG A 174 -9.06 3.33 17.55
CA ARG A 174 -7.76 2.70 17.86
C ARG A 174 -7.90 1.26 18.29
N ARG A 175 -8.77 1.00 19.29
CA ARG A 175 -9.06 -0.36 19.73
C ARG A 175 -9.57 -1.23 18.58
N ALA A 176 -10.46 -0.70 17.75
CA ALA A 176 -10.96 -1.44 16.59
C ALA A 176 -9.85 -1.77 15.58
N LEU A 177 -8.89 -0.87 15.38
CA LEU A 177 -7.75 -1.07 14.49
C LEU A 177 -6.82 -2.14 15.04
N GLU A 178 -6.44 -2.05 16.32
CA GLU A 178 -5.63 -3.07 17.03
C GLU A 178 -6.28 -4.46 16.95
N GLU A 179 -7.58 -4.56 17.30
CA GLU A 179 -8.34 -5.81 17.23
C GLU A 179 -8.41 -6.36 15.80
N THR A 180 -8.57 -5.48 14.79
CA THR A 180 -8.70 -5.89 13.39
C THR A 180 -7.36 -6.34 12.83
N ALA A 181 -6.27 -5.61 13.08
CA ALA A 181 -4.92 -6.00 12.71
C ALA A 181 -4.56 -7.37 13.30
N ALA A 182 -4.79 -7.57 14.60
CA ALA A 182 -4.56 -8.85 15.25
C ALA A 182 -5.39 -10.00 14.64
N LYS A 183 -6.62 -9.72 14.19
CA LYS A 183 -7.48 -10.71 13.53
C LYS A 183 -7.06 -11.04 12.10
N ILE A 184 -6.53 -10.08 11.34
CA ILE A 184 -6.11 -10.29 9.94
C ILE A 184 -5.05 -11.40 9.85
N GLY A 185 -4.10 -11.41 10.79
CA GLY A 185 -3.17 -12.53 10.93
C GLY A 185 -1.83 -12.12 11.48
N ARG A 186 -1.00 -13.15 11.75
CA ARG A 186 0.33 -13.02 12.34
C ARG A 186 1.15 -11.92 11.67
N GLY A 187 1.79 -11.09 12.50
CA GLY A 187 2.68 -10.02 12.06
C GLY A 187 2.00 -8.76 11.55
N THR A 188 0.67 -8.75 11.37
CA THR A 188 -0.04 -7.51 11.03
C THR A 188 -0.04 -6.57 12.23
N ALA A 189 0.19 -5.27 12.00
CA ALA A 189 0.25 -4.29 13.08
C ALA A 189 -0.43 -2.97 12.69
N PRO A 190 -1.05 -2.25 13.64
CA PRO A 190 -1.55 -0.90 13.39
C PRO A 190 -0.37 0.05 13.15
N LEU A 191 -0.46 0.92 12.14
CA LEU A 191 0.63 1.84 11.78
C LEU A 191 0.25 3.31 11.95
N TRP A 192 -0.92 3.69 11.45
CA TRP A 192 -1.35 5.09 11.44
C TRP A 192 -2.86 5.17 11.62
N LEU A 193 -3.32 6.08 12.46
CA LEU A 193 -4.72 6.44 12.55
C LEU A 193 -4.80 7.92 12.91
N ARG A 194 -5.14 8.76 11.94
CA ARG A 194 -5.22 10.20 12.13
C ARG A 194 -6.42 10.76 11.38
N MET A 195 -7.08 11.76 11.96
CA MET A 195 -8.12 12.52 11.26
C MET A 195 -7.60 13.10 9.94
N GLU A 196 -8.48 13.28 8.95
CA GLU A 196 -8.18 14.13 7.81
C GLU A 196 -7.85 15.55 8.31
N PRO A 197 -6.83 16.22 7.75
CA PRO A 197 -6.48 17.58 8.18
C PRO A 197 -7.65 18.55 7.96
N LEU A 198 -8.00 19.31 8.99
CA LEU A 198 -9.01 20.37 8.89
C LEU A 198 -8.34 21.69 8.48
N PRO A 199 -8.79 22.36 7.41
CA PRO A 199 -8.23 23.65 7.04
C PRO A 199 -8.41 24.69 8.16
N HIS A 200 -7.45 25.61 8.32
CA HIS A 200 -7.48 26.68 9.33
C HIS A 200 -8.73 27.58 9.27
N TYR A 201 -9.45 27.58 8.14
CA TYR A 201 -10.69 28.32 7.91
C TYR A 201 -11.94 27.44 7.94
N GLY A 202 -11.76 26.15 8.22
CA GLY A 202 -12.84 25.18 8.37
C GLY A 202 -13.71 25.51 9.57
N ARG A 203 -14.94 25.00 9.59
CA ARG A 203 -15.83 25.25 10.73
C ARG A 203 -15.41 24.33 11.88
N PRO A 204 -15.15 24.86 13.10
CA PRO A 204 -14.68 24.04 14.20
C PRO A 204 -15.60 22.86 14.56
N LYS A 205 -16.92 23.00 14.35
CA LYS A 205 -17.90 21.95 14.60
C LYS A 205 -17.72 20.70 13.74
N ASP A 206 -17.05 20.82 12.59
CA ASP A 206 -16.89 19.74 11.61
C ASP A 206 -15.88 18.68 12.08
N ILE A 207 -15.05 18.98 13.10
CA ILE A 207 -14.06 18.04 13.68
C ILE A 207 -14.69 16.69 14.03
N ALA A 208 -15.89 16.70 14.59
CA ALA A 208 -16.58 15.50 15.03
C ALA A 208 -17.00 14.57 13.86
N GLU A 209 -17.03 15.08 12.63
CA GLU A 209 -17.48 14.38 11.42
C GLU A 209 -16.32 14.05 10.46
N LEU A 210 -15.10 14.49 10.77
CA LEU A 210 -13.91 14.22 9.96
C LEU A 210 -13.69 12.72 9.78
N ARG A 211 -13.23 12.36 8.58
CA ARG A 211 -12.74 11.01 8.28
C ARG A 211 -11.34 10.82 8.86
N TYR A 212 -10.85 9.60 8.80
CA TYR A 212 -9.55 9.18 9.25
C TYR A 212 -8.82 8.50 8.11
N VAL A 213 -7.53 8.76 8.07
CA VAL A 213 -6.55 7.95 7.35
C VAL A 213 -6.09 6.85 8.29
N MET A 214 -6.27 5.61 7.88
CA MET A 214 -5.93 4.42 8.64
C MET A 214 -4.93 3.59 7.83
N LEU A 215 -3.79 3.25 8.44
CA LEU A 215 -2.81 2.32 7.89
C LEU A 215 -2.46 1.22 8.89
N MET A 216 -2.11 0.07 8.34
CA MET A 216 -1.54 -1.09 9.01
C MET A 216 -0.28 -1.52 8.26
N VAL A 217 0.62 -2.26 8.93
CA VAL A 217 1.70 -3.00 8.27
C VAL A 217 1.19 -4.39 7.93
N ALA A 218 1.24 -4.78 6.66
CA ALA A 218 0.81 -6.09 6.16
C ALA A 218 1.71 -6.57 5.00
N LEU A 219 1.60 -7.84 4.61
CA LEU A 219 2.36 -8.39 3.48
C LEU A 219 1.70 -8.02 2.14
N ASN A 220 2.47 -7.41 1.24
CA ASN A 220 2.06 -7.18 -0.14
C ASN A 220 2.32 -8.42 -1.04
N ARG A 221 2.01 -8.30 -2.33
CA ARG A 221 2.20 -9.37 -3.33
C ARG A 221 3.67 -9.81 -3.48
N GLY A 222 4.63 -8.94 -3.20
CA GLY A 222 6.05 -9.26 -3.19
C GLY A 222 6.54 -9.94 -1.90
N LEU A 223 5.63 -10.29 -0.98
CA LEU A 223 5.94 -10.78 0.37
C LEU A 223 6.80 -9.80 1.18
N VAL A 224 6.66 -8.50 0.91
CA VAL A 224 7.30 -7.42 1.65
C VAL A 224 6.29 -6.81 2.62
N TRP A 225 6.73 -6.55 3.85
CA TRP A 225 5.94 -5.79 4.83
C TRP A 225 5.82 -4.34 4.37
N ALA A 226 4.59 -3.89 4.15
CA ALA A 226 4.29 -2.58 3.58
C ALA A 226 3.07 -1.91 4.24
N PRO A 227 2.95 -0.57 4.17
CA PRO A 227 1.74 0.13 4.57
C PRO A 227 0.54 -0.27 3.73
N THR A 228 -0.55 -0.71 4.36
CA THR A 228 -1.83 -1.06 3.73
C THR A 228 -2.97 -0.45 4.53
N GLY A 229 -4.02 0.09 3.90
CA GLY A 229 -5.09 0.75 4.65
C GLY A 229 -6.16 1.41 3.79
N ASP A 230 -6.78 2.46 4.34
CA ASP A 230 -7.85 3.26 3.72
C ASP A 230 -7.81 4.71 4.23
N GLU A 231 -8.09 5.66 3.34
CA GLU A 231 -8.05 7.09 3.56
C GLU A 231 -9.42 7.72 3.92
N ARG A 232 -10.49 6.91 4.11
CA ARG A 232 -11.86 7.44 4.34
C ARG A 232 -12.64 6.76 5.46
N ILE A 233 -11.97 6.42 6.56
CA ILE A 233 -12.62 5.76 7.70
C ILE A 233 -13.38 6.76 8.57
N ARG A 234 -14.64 6.49 8.92
CA ARG A 234 -15.41 7.28 9.91
C ARG A 234 -15.72 6.51 11.17
N THR A 235 -15.88 5.19 11.06
CA THR A 235 -16.53 4.35 12.05
C THR A 235 -15.73 3.08 12.35
N VAL A 236 -15.96 2.52 13.54
CA VAL A 236 -15.44 1.20 13.95
C VAL A 236 -15.87 0.09 12.99
N ARG A 237 -17.07 0.20 12.39
CA ARG A 237 -17.58 -0.79 11.44
C ARG A 237 -16.74 -0.82 10.16
N GLU A 238 -16.36 0.35 9.64
CA GLU A 238 -15.50 0.45 8.45
C GLU A 238 -14.11 -0.12 8.74
N ILE A 239 -13.52 0.15 9.91
CA ILE A 239 -12.25 -0.50 10.29
C ILE A 239 -12.41 -2.03 10.27
N ARG A 240 -13.47 -2.56 10.90
CA ARG A 240 -13.67 -4.01 11.00
C ARG A 240 -13.94 -4.69 9.66
N SER A 241 -14.44 -3.99 8.64
CA SER A 241 -14.67 -4.59 7.32
C SER A 241 -13.35 -4.96 6.63
N HIS A 242 -12.23 -4.30 6.97
CA HIS A 242 -10.89 -4.65 6.46
C HIS A 242 -10.49 -6.09 6.74
N TYR A 243 -10.95 -6.68 7.85
CA TYR A 243 -10.74 -8.10 8.08
C TYR A 243 -11.27 -8.94 6.90
N GLY A 244 -12.51 -8.69 6.47
CA GLY A 244 -13.14 -9.42 5.37
C GLY A 244 -12.36 -9.35 4.07
N TYR A 245 -11.73 -8.21 3.79
CA TYR A 245 -10.95 -7.98 2.57
C TYR A 245 -9.54 -8.59 2.63
N HIS A 246 -8.85 -8.49 3.76
CA HIS A 246 -7.40 -8.78 3.80
C HIS A 246 -7.02 -10.13 4.42
N HIS A 247 -7.84 -10.72 5.30
CA HIS A 247 -7.40 -11.86 6.11
C HIS A 247 -6.97 -13.09 5.30
N ARG A 248 -7.69 -13.42 4.20
CA ARG A 248 -7.38 -14.61 3.39
C ARG A 248 -6.05 -14.46 2.67
N GLU A 249 -5.89 -13.33 1.97
CA GLU A 249 -4.67 -13.02 1.23
C GLU A 249 -3.47 -12.93 2.18
N HIS A 250 -3.59 -12.17 3.27
CA HIS A 250 -2.50 -12.02 4.24
C HIS A 250 -2.10 -13.36 4.86
N ARG A 251 -3.06 -14.19 5.25
CA ARG A 251 -2.77 -15.51 5.81
C ARG A 251 -2.06 -16.42 4.80
N SER A 252 -2.48 -16.38 3.54
CA SER A 252 -1.81 -17.11 2.45
C SER A 252 -0.36 -16.64 2.30
N ARG A 253 -0.14 -15.33 2.19
CA ARG A 253 1.20 -14.71 2.07
C ARG A 253 2.09 -15.00 3.27
N ALA A 254 1.58 -14.89 4.49
CA ALA A 254 2.33 -15.18 5.69
C ALA A 254 2.75 -16.66 5.75
N THR A 255 1.88 -17.56 5.30
CA THR A 255 2.22 -18.99 5.19
C THR A 255 3.28 -19.24 4.12
N ALA A 256 3.13 -18.62 2.95
CA ALA A 256 4.09 -18.71 1.85
C ALA A 256 5.47 -18.21 2.29
N LEU A 257 5.55 -17.02 2.89
CA LEU A 257 6.79 -16.45 3.41
C LEU A 257 7.45 -17.33 4.46
N ALA A 258 6.67 -17.85 5.43
CA ALA A 258 7.20 -18.74 6.46
C ALA A 258 7.75 -20.06 5.87
N ASN A 259 7.07 -20.61 4.87
CA ASN A 259 7.52 -21.83 4.17
C ASN A 259 8.81 -21.58 3.39
N LEU A 260 8.91 -20.47 2.66
CA LEU A 260 10.12 -20.09 1.93
C LEU A 260 11.31 -19.90 2.87
N GLN A 261 11.11 -19.17 3.97
CA GLN A 261 12.13 -18.96 5.00
C GLN A 261 12.59 -20.28 5.63
N SER A 262 11.65 -21.16 5.97
CA SER A 262 11.96 -22.46 6.59
C SER A 262 12.70 -23.40 5.64
N ALA A 263 12.39 -23.33 4.34
CA ALA A 263 13.06 -24.11 3.31
C ALA A 263 14.40 -23.51 2.85
N GLY A 264 14.72 -22.27 3.24
CA GLY A 264 15.86 -21.53 2.70
C GLY A 264 15.76 -21.29 1.19
N SER A 265 14.54 -21.26 0.65
CA SER A 265 14.27 -21.13 -0.78
C SER A 265 14.11 -19.66 -1.17
N GLN A 266 14.61 -19.30 -2.36
CA GLN A 266 14.43 -17.96 -2.92
C GLN A 266 13.01 -17.69 -3.41
N GLY A 267 12.26 -18.76 -3.71
CA GLY A 267 10.92 -18.67 -4.28
C GLY A 267 10.52 -19.97 -4.97
N LEU A 268 9.25 -20.05 -5.35
CA LEU A 268 8.71 -21.13 -6.16
C LEU A 268 8.59 -20.68 -7.62
N ILE A 269 8.44 -21.62 -8.55
CA ILE A 269 8.16 -21.37 -9.96
C ILE A 269 6.96 -22.20 -10.39
N SER A 270 6.00 -21.59 -11.10
CA SER A 270 4.86 -22.33 -11.67
C SER A 270 5.32 -23.19 -12.85
N GLU A 271 4.57 -24.25 -13.14
CA GLU A 271 4.93 -25.20 -14.21
C GLU A 271 4.97 -24.51 -15.60
N VAL A 272 4.05 -23.57 -15.87
CA VAL A 272 4.06 -22.77 -17.10
C VAL A 272 5.26 -21.82 -17.16
N ALA A 273 5.56 -21.13 -16.06
CA ALA A 273 6.73 -20.25 -16.00
C ALA A 273 8.03 -21.05 -16.21
N LEU A 274 8.14 -22.23 -15.59
CA LEU A 274 9.29 -23.12 -15.77
C LEU A 274 9.43 -23.60 -17.21
N ALA A 275 8.33 -23.98 -17.87
CA ALA A 275 8.35 -24.37 -19.27
C ALA A 275 8.85 -23.24 -20.18
N ILE A 276 8.39 -22.00 -19.95
CA ILE A 276 8.82 -20.79 -20.68
C ILE A 276 10.33 -20.53 -20.50
N VAL A 277 10.82 -20.65 -19.26
CA VAL A 277 12.23 -20.46 -18.91
C VAL A 277 13.11 -21.53 -19.58
N ARG A 278 12.70 -22.80 -19.52
CA ARG A 278 13.43 -23.92 -20.13
C ARG A 278 13.47 -23.85 -21.65
N GLU A 279 12.36 -23.53 -22.29
CA GLU A 279 12.31 -23.36 -23.76
C GLU A 279 13.35 -22.34 -24.24
N ARG A 280 13.63 -21.32 -23.42
CA ARG A 280 14.60 -20.26 -23.70
C ARG A 280 16.02 -20.56 -23.25
N GLY A 281 16.26 -21.72 -22.62
CA GLY A 281 17.58 -22.07 -22.08
C GLY A 281 18.07 -21.13 -20.97
N LEU A 282 17.15 -20.52 -20.21
CA LEU A 282 17.48 -19.60 -19.12
C LEU A 282 17.56 -20.34 -17.78
N ASP A 283 18.34 -19.81 -16.84
CA ASP A 283 18.40 -20.31 -15.47
C ASP A 283 17.17 -19.82 -14.66
N PRO A 284 16.34 -20.73 -14.12
CA PRO A 284 15.20 -20.37 -13.27
C PRO A 284 15.54 -19.44 -12.10
N ARG A 285 16.72 -19.58 -11.48
CA ARG A 285 17.12 -18.72 -10.34
C ARG A 285 17.36 -17.30 -10.77
N GLU A 286 18.05 -17.12 -11.89
CA GLU A 286 18.35 -15.80 -12.41
C GLU A 286 17.08 -15.10 -12.90
N VAL A 287 16.17 -15.82 -13.56
CA VAL A 287 14.87 -15.27 -13.98
C VAL A 287 14.02 -14.87 -12.77
N LEU A 288 13.95 -15.70 -11.73
CA LEU A 288 13.26 -15.34 -10.49
C LEU A 288 13.85 -14.06 -9.88
N ARG A 289 15.19 -13.97 -9.77
CA ARG A 289 15.88 -12.79 -9.23
C ARG A 289 15.58 -11.52 -10.04
N GLN A 290 15.56 -11.63 -11.37
CA GLN A 290 15.20 -10.53 -12.26
C GLN A 290 13.73 -10.12 -12.09
N ALA A 291 12.81 -11.07 -11.99
CA ALA A 291 11.39 -10.79 -11.76
C ALA A 291 11.16 -10.13 -10.39
N VAL A 292 11.85 -10.57 -9.34
CA VAL A 292 11.82 -9.92 -8.01
C VAL A 292 12.35 -8.50 -8.08
N ALA A 293 13.48 -8.27 -8.76
CA ALA A 293 14.05 -6.94 -8.93
C ALA A 293 13.13 -6.00 -9.74
N ALA A 294 12.56 -6.49 -10.84
CA ALA A 294 11.59 -5.73 -11.63
C ALA A 294 10.33 -5.40 -10.80
N GLY A 295 9.83 -6.39 -10.05
CA GLY A 295 8.70 -6.26 -9.14
C GLY A 295 8.94 -5.31 -7.97
N ALA A 296 10.20 -5.09 -7.58
CA ALA A 296 10.58 -4.11 -6.55
C ALA A 296 10.51 -2.66 -7.07
N GLU A 297 10.75 -2.45 -8.37
CA GLU A 297 10.69 -1.14 -9.02
C GLU A 297 9.27 -0.72 -9.41
N ASP A 298 8.49 -1.64 -10.00
CA ASP A 298 7.06 -1.49 -10.31
C ASP A 298 6.37 -2.80 -9.91
N PHE A 299 5.25 -2.74 -9.17
CA PHE A 299 4.52 -3.94 -8.75
C PHE A 299 3.96 -4.77 -9.94
N ARG A 300 3.90 -4.17 -11.14
CA ARG A 300 3.53 -4.83 -12.41
C ARG A 300 4.76 -5.28 -13.21
N GLY A 301 5.96 -5.00 -12.71
CA GLY A 301 7.23 -5.37 -13.33
C GLY A 301 7.38 -6.88 -13.42
N GLY A 302 8.09 -7.33 -14.47
CA GLY A 302 8.36 -8.73 -14.73
C GLY A 302 9.34 -8.90 -15.88
N VAL A 303 9.77 -10.14 -16.12
CA VAL A 303 10.63 -10.49 -17.26
C VAL A 303 9.76 -10.74 -18.47
N GLN A 304 9.94 -9.94 -19.52
CA GLN A 304 9.08 -9.96 -20.71
C GLN A 304 9.75 -10.65 -21.89
N PHE A 305 8.96 -11.38 -22.66
CA PHE A 305 9.34 -11.99 -23.93
C PHE A 305 8.22 -11.81 -24.96
N ASP A 306 8.58 -11.55 -26.20
CA ASP A 306 7.63 -11.52 -27.33
C ASP A 306 7.83 -12.75 -28.23
N ARG A 307 6.72 -13.39 -28.64
CA ARG A 307 6.73 -14.58 -29.51
C ARG A 307 5.52 -14.59 -30.44
N ASN A 308 5.74 -14.42 -31.75
CA ASN A 308 4.70 -14.53 -32.78
C ASN A 308 3.41 -13.73 -32.46
N GLY A 309 3.56 -12.51 -31.94
CA GLY A 309 2.43 -11.66 -31.54
C GLY A 309 1.80 -12.01 -30.19
N LYS A 310 2.33 -13.00 -29.46
CA LYS A 310 2.00 -13.29 -28.07
C LYS A 310 3.02 -12.62 -27.15
N ARG A 311 2.55 -12.00 -26.07
CA ARG A 311 3.41 -11.43 -25.03
C ARG A 311 3.42 -12.37 -23.83
N GLU A 312 4.60 -12.76 -23.40
CA GLU A 312 4.80 -13.60 -22.24
C GLU A 312 5.51 -12.76 -21.17
N THR A 313 4.94 -12.67 -19.98
CA THR A 313 5.58 -11.97 -18.87
C THR A 313 5.67 -12.87 -17.64
N LEU A 314 6.85 -12.93 -17.02
CA LEU A 314 7.09 -13.67 -15.79
C LEU A 314 7.17 -12.69 -14.62
N HIS A 315 6.27 -12.83 -13.65
CA HIS A 315 6.16 -11.94 -12.50
C HIS A 315 6.34 -12.70 -11.19
N TYR A 316 6.87 -12.04 -10.17
CA TYR A 316 6.94 -12.59 -8.83
C TYR A 316 5.72 -12.16 -8.02
N GLN A 317 4.91 -13.14 -7.59
CA GLN A 317 3.70 -12.91 -6.81
C GLN A 317 3.54 -13.99 -5.74
N ASP A 318 3.28 -13.55 -4.52
CA ASP A 318 2.99 -14.39 -3.34
C ASP A 318 4.02 -15.52 -3.11
N GLY A 319 5.28 -15.26 -3.46
CA GLY A 319 6.36 -16.24 -3.33
C GLY A 319 6.61 -17.11 -4.56
N VAL A 320 5.89 -16.88 -5.65
CA VAL A 320 5.91 -17.72 -6.85
C VAL A 320 6.24 -16.88 -8.08
N LEU A 321 7.15 -17.37 -8.93
CA LEU A 321 7.30 -16.89 -10.30
C LEU A 321 6.15 -17.46 -11.14
N VAL A 322 5.24 -16.58 -11.55
CA VAL A 322 4.04 -16.90 -12.33
C VAL A 322 4.15 -16.33 -13.74
N ALA A 323 3.44 -16.95 -14.68
CA ALA A 323 3.41 -16.52 -16.08
C ALA A 323 2.08 -15.80 -16.38
N LEU A 324 2.18 -14.67 -17.07
CA LEU A 324 1.10 -13.99 -17.77
C LEU A 324 1.32 -14.18 -19.27
N LEU A 325 0.37 -14.76 -20.00
CA LEU A 325 0.45 -14.90 -21.46
C LEU A 325 -0.72 -14.16 -22.10
N GLU A 326 -0.41 -13.12 -22.86
CA GLU A 326 -1.40 -12.34 -23.62
C GLU A 326 -1.32 -12.72 -25.09
N PHE A 327 -2.48 -12.97 -25.73
CA PHE A 327 -2.56 -13.32 -27.14
C PHE A 327 -3.89 -12.85 -27.74
N GLU A 328 -4.00 -12.91 -29.07
CA GLU A 328 -5.26 -12.56 -29.74
C GLU A 328 -6.38 -13.53 -29.31
N GLY A 329 -7.41 -12.98 -28.67
CA GLY A 329 -8.56 -13.76 -28.21
C GLY A 329 -8.40 -14.40 -26.83
N GLY A 330 -7.41 -14.01 -26.01
CA GLY A 330 -7.37 -14.49 -24.62
C GLY A 330 -6.15 -14.08 -23.81
N VAL A 331 -6.15 -14.55 -22.56
CA VAL A 331 -5.07 -14.36 -21.59
C VAL A 331 -4.94 -15.59 -20.69
N TYR A 332 -3.72 -15.90 -20.28
CA TYR A 332 -3.45 -16.86 -19.22
C TYR A 332 -2.83 -16.15 -18.02
N SER A 333 -3.41 -16.30 -16.83
CA SER A 333 -2.92 -15.73 -15.56
C SER A 333 -3.54 -16.47 -14.38
N ASP A 334 -2.87 -16.49 -13.23
CA ASP A 334 -3.43 -17.00 -11.96
C ASP A 334 -4.02 -18.43 -12.07
N ASN A 335 -3.33 -19.32 -12.79
CA ASN A 335 -3.76 -20.69 -13.08
C ASN A 335 -5.10 -20.79 -13.84
N ALA A 336 -5.47 -19.75 -14.57
CA ALA A 336 -6.65 -19.70 -15.41
C ALA A 336 -6.27 -19.29 -16.85
N LEU A 337 -6.82 -20.03 -17.82
CA LEU A 337 -6.81 -19.66 -19.23
C LEU A 337 -8.17 -19.06 -19.58
N SER A 338 -8.20 -17.76 -19.87
CA SER A 338 -9.40 -17.02 -20.29
C SER A 338 -9.40 -16.83 -21.80
N LEU A 339 -10.36 -17.43 -22.49
CA LEU A 339 -10.58 -17.27 -23.93
C LEU A 339 -11.72 -16.29 -24.16
N TRP A 340 -11.49 -15.22 -24.92
CA TRP A 340 -12.48 -14.18 -25.19
C TRP A 340 -13.43 -14.59 -26.32
N GLY A 341 -14.71 -14.44 -26.07
CA GLY A 341 -15.75 -14.82 -27.01
C GLY A 341 -17.03 -15.28 -26.31
N SER A 342 -18.04 -15.56 -27.12
CA SER A 342 -19.30 -16.10 -26.65
C SER A 342 -19.28 -17.63 -26.74
N TYR A 343 -19.05 -18.29 -25.61
CA TYR A 343 -18.99 -19.75 -25.53
C TYR A 343 -20.23 -20.31 -24.80
N PRO A 344 -20.98 -21.27 -25.37
CA PRO A 344 -22.08 -21.91 -24.66
C PRO A 344 -21.57 -22.69 -23.44
N GLU A 345 -22.37 -22.77 -22.38
CA GLU A 345 -22.04 -23.51 -21.14
C GLU A 345 -21.67 -24.97 -21.39
N THR A 346 -22.20 -25.58 -22.45
CA THR A 346 -21.87 -26.94 -22.86
C THR A 346 -20.39 -27.13 -23.21
N LEU A 347 -19.71 -26.10 -23.73
CA LEU A 347 -18.27 -26.13 -23.97
C LEU A 347 -17.48 -26.04 -22.67
N ALA A 348 -17.95 -25.28 -21.68
CA ALA A 348 -17.33 -25.24 -20.35
C ALA A 348 -17.40 -26.61 -19.66
N LEU A 349 -18.55 -27.29 -19.71
CA LEU A 349 -18.70 -28.65 -19.18
C LEU A 349 -17.76 -29.67 -19.84
N GLY A 350 -17.47 -29.49 -21.14
CA GLY A 350 -16.56 -30.35 -21.89
C GLY A 350 -15.07 -30.00 -21.74
N ALA A 351 -14.72 -28.93 -21.02
CA ALA A 351 -13.34 -28.50 -20.87
C ALA A 351 -12.59 -29.27 -19.76
N THR A 352 -13.28 -29.62 -18.67
CA THR A 352 -12.70 -30.36 -17.54
C THR A 352 -12.10 -31.69 -17.99
N GLY A 353 -10.89 -31.99 -17.51
CA GLY A 353 -10.14 -33.21 -17.86
C GLY A 353 -9.33 -33.12 -19.16
N ARG A 354 -9.44 -32.02 -19.91
CA ARG A 354 -8.62 -31.78 -21.13
C ARG A 354 -7.35 -31.02 -20.80
N LYS A 355 -6.32 -31.15 -21.64
CA LYS A 355 -5.06 -30.42 -21.46
C LYS A 355 -5.22 -28.98 -21.95
N LEU A 356 -4.53 -28.02 -21.33
CA LEU A 356 -4.54 -26.63 -21.80
C LEU A 356 -4.03 -26.49 -23.24
N SER A 357 -3.10 -27.36 -23.65
CA SER A 357 -2.59 -27.45 -25.02
C SER A 357 -3.67 -27.78 -26.06
N ASP A 358 -4.81 -28.34 -25.65
CA ASP A 358 -5.93 -28.66 -26.55
C ASP A 358 -6.74 -27.41 -26.92
N PHE A 359 -6.56 -26.30 -26.19
CA PHE A 359 -7.29 -25.05 -26.39
C PHE A 359 -6.42 -23.97 -27.03
N VAL A 360 -5.15 -23.89 -26.62
CA VAL A 360 -4.20 -22.91 -27.15
C VAL A 360 -2.89 -23.61 -27.47
N ASP A 361 -2.48 -23.47 -28.73
CA ASP A 361 -1.16 -23.92 -29.18
C ASP A 361 -0.06 -23.01 -28.61
N HIS A 362 0.50 -23.44 -27.48
CA HIS A 362 1.63 -22.79 -26.82
C HIS A 362 2.59 -23.87 -26.28
N PRO A 363 3.90 -23.80 -26.58
CA PRO A 363 4.87 -24.81 -26.14
C PRO A 363 4.89 -24.98 -24.62
N ALA A 364 4.74 -23.88 -23.87
CA ALA A 364 4.63 -23.94 -22.42
C ALA A 364 3.46 -24.82 -21.93
N PHE A 365 2.30 -24.79 -22.59
CA PHE A 365 1.16 -25.64 -22.22
C PHE A 365 1.37 -27.10 -22.63
N VAL A 366 2.04 -27.33 -23.76
CA VAL A 366 2.43 -28.68 -24.20
C VAL A 366 3.41 -29.28 -23.20
N SER A 367 4.43 -28.53 -22.78
CA SER A 367 5.45 -29.01 -21.86
C SER A 367 4.96 -29.14 -20.42
N ALA A 368 4.06 -28.26 -19.95
CA ALA A 368 3.55 -28.31 -18.59
C ALA A 368 2.46 -29.38 -18.40
N GLU A 369 1.86 -29.87 -19.51
CA GLU A 369 0.83 -30.92 -19.52
C GLU A 369 -0.35 -30.68 -18.56
N LEU A 370 -0.65 -29.42 -18.26
CA LEU A 370 -1.65 -29.03 -17.28
C LEU A 370 -3.06 -29.43 -17.73
N VAL A 371 -3.80 -30.06 -16.82
CA VAL A 371 -5.15 -30.55 -17.03
C VAL A 371 -6.16 -29.62 -16.38
N ALA A 372 -7.21 -29.26 -17.13
CA ALA A 372 -8.29 -28.44 -16.64
C ALA A 372 -9.05 -29.16 -15.51
N THR A 373 -9.15 -28.52 -14.34
CA THR A 373 -9.89 -29.01 -13.18
C THR A 373 -11.30 -28.44 -13.10
N GLY A 374 -11.56 -27.34 -13.81
CA GLY A 374 -12.89 -26.76 -13.99
C GLY A 374 -12.91 -25.75 -15.12
N ALA A 375 -14.10 -25.33 -15.52
CA ALA A 375 -14.28 -24.21 -16.43
C ALA A 375 -15.62 -23.51 -16.16
N GLU A 376 -15.65 -22.21 -16.42
CA GLU A 376 -16.82 -21.37 -16.29
C GLU A 376 -16.99 -20.53 -17.55
N SER A 377 -18.21 -20.50 -18.09
CA SER A 377 -18.56 -19.54 -19.14
C SER A 377 -19.19 -18.31 -18.48
N ARG A 378 -18.67 -17.13 -18.82
CA ARG A 378 -19.26 -15.84 -18.44
C ARG A 378 -19.44 -14.99 -19.68
N GLN A 379 -20.16 -13.88 -19.52
CA GLN A 379 -20.40 -12.99 -20.65
C GLN A 379 -19.07 -12.51 -21.26
N GLY A 380 -18.81 -12.95 -22.50
CA GLY A 380 -17.63 -12.58 -23.27
C GLY A 380 -16.35 -13.38 -22.99
N ALA A 381 -16.38 -14.43 -22.15
CA ALA A 381 -15.22 -15.29 -21.97
C ALA A 381 -15.55 -16.72 -21.50
N LEU A 382 -14.69 -17.67 -21.85
CA LEU A 382 -14.58 -18.99 -21.24
C LEU A 382 -13.31 -19.03 -20.38
N ASP A 383 -13.46 -19.21 -19.07
CA ASP A 383 -12.36 -19.35 -18.14
C ASP A 383 -12.14 -20.84 -17.84
N ILE A 384 -10.92 -21.33 -18.05
CA ILE A 384 -10.51 -22.73 -17.83
C ILE A 384 -9.47 -22.75 -16.71
N PHE A 385 -9.81 -23.38 -15.60
CA PHE A 385 -8.98 -23.42 -14.39
C PHE A 385 -8.18 -24.71 -14.31
N HIS A 386 -7.00 -24.66 -13.70
CA HIS A 386 -6.22 -25.84 -13.36
C HIS A 386 -5.53 -25.67 -12.01
N ASP A 387 -5.14 -26.78 -11.40
CA ASP A 387 -4.35 -26.80 -10.17
C ASP A 387 -2.89 -27.12 -10.52
N GLY A 388 -2.09 -26.08 -10.78
CA GLY A 388 -0.65 -26.23 -10.94
C GLY A 388 0.05 -26.36 -9.58
N LYS A 389 1.16 -27.13 -9.52
CA LYS A 389 1.97 -27.22 -8.30
C LYS A 389 3.26 -26.41 -8.47
N PRO A 390 3.42 -25.30 -7.73
CA PRO A 390 4.67 -24.56 -7.74
C PRO A 390 5.83 -25.43 -7.25
N ILE A 391 6.97 -25.32 -7.92
CA ILE A 391 8.19 -26.09 -7.63
C ILE A 391 9.22 -25.15 -6.99
N PRO A 392 9.94 -25.55 -5.93
CA PRO A 392 11.07 -24.75 -5.43
C PRO A 392 12.07 -24.46 -6.55
N VAL A 393 12.48 -23.19 -6.70
CA VAL A 393 13.37 -22.79 -7.79
C VAL A 393 14.70 -23.55 -7.74
N GLU A 394 15.14 -23.95 -6.55
CA GLU A 394 16.35 -24.75 -6.36
C GLU A 394 16.26 -26.13 -6.99
N ALA A 395 15.08 -26.76 -6.96
CA ALA A 395 14.82 -28.05 -7.60
C ALA A 395 14.56 -27.92 -9.12
N ALA A 396 14.16 -26.74 -9.58
CA ALA A 396 13.92 -26.47 -10.98
C ALA A 396 15.22 -26.43 -11.82
N VAL A 397 16.34 -26.05 -11.22
CA VAL A 397 17.68 -26.03 -11.85
C VAL A 397 18.21 -27.44 -12.13
N THR A 398 17.82 -28.43 -11.34
CA THR A 398 18.36 -29.81 -11.42
C THR A 398 17.74 -30.68 -12.51
N HIS A 399 16.71 -30.20 -13.21
CA HIS A 399 16.07 -30.90 -14.32
C HIS A 399 16.35 -30.15 -15.62
N ASP A 400 17.29 -30.69 -16.39
CA ASP A 400 17.63 -30.34 -17.77
C ASP A 400 18.26 -28.95 -18.00
N LEU A 401 19.52 -28.79 -17.57
CA LEU A 401 20.48 -28.11 -18.43
C LEU A 401 21.03 -29.19 -19.38
N PRO A 402 20.80 -29.11 -20.71
CA PRO A 402 21.52 -29.94 -21.65
C PRO A 402 23.02 -29.76 -21.39
N GLN A 403 23.73 -30.87 -21.19
CA GLN A 403 25.19 -30.92 -21.23
C GLN A 403 25.68 -30.62 -22.65
N ALA A 404 25.42 -29.41 -23.14
CA ALA A 404 25.84 -28.95 -24.46
C ALA A 404 26.79 -27.76 -24.35
N LEU A 405 27.69 -27.78 -23.36
CA LEU A 405 28.90 -26.95 -23.31
C LEU A 405 30.04 -27.77 -22.68
N ALA A 406 30.40 -28.87 -23.35
CA ALA A 406 31.69 -29.51 -23.23
C ALA A 406 32.10 -29.99 -24.63
N ALA A 407 32.47 -29.03 -25.48
CA ALA A 407 33.25 -29.23 -26.70
C ALA A 407 34.27 -28.09 -26.78
#